data_AF-A0A7Y2B6E8-F1
#
_entry.id   AF-A0A7Y2B6E8-F1
#
_cell.length_a   1.000
_cell.length_b   1.000
_cell.length_c   1.000
_cell.angle_alpha   90.00
_cell.angle_beta   90.00
_cell.angle_gamma   90.00
#
_symmetry.space_group_name_H-M   'P 1'
#
loop_
_entity.id
_entity.type
_entity.pdbx_description
1 polymer ?
#
loop_
_entity_poly.entity_id
_entity_poly.type
_entity_poly.pdbx_seq_one_letter_code
_entity_poly.pdbx_strand_id
1 'polypeptide(L)'
;DPGERISWTNRPPISVHMDTDINGQIVKETDPEKRAALVADSWQEKRGRMKQVCSHCHTSDYVNAFYTQYDDLVILYNEKFAKSGTKIMNALREADLLTPTAFDEEIEFTWFYLWHHEGRRARHGASMMAPDYTHWHGMYEVAERFYMELIPQAREIADHGGRSGLTGRGAPVHAVIDEILARPEHEWFEQGAEEFTKRVRDAMKDRYGAEAATGD
;
A
#
# COMPACT_ATOMS: atom_id res chain seq x y z
N ASP A 1 6.68 27.19 5.83
CA ASP A 1 6.54 26.04 6.76
C ASP A 1 6.81 24.72 6.00
N PRO A 2 7.48 23.68 6.55
CA PRO A 2 7.55 22.37 5.91
C PRO A 2 6.18 21.79 5.49
N GLY A 3 5.11 22.03 6.27
CA GLY A 3 3.75 21.55 5.99
C GLY A 3 3.14 22.07 4.68
N GLU A 4 3.62 23.22 4.18
CA GLU A 4 3.18 23.80 2.89
C GLU A 4 3.77 23.07 1.68
N ARG A 5 4.64 22.07 1.87
CA ARG A 5 5.32 21.34 0.78
C ARG A 5 5.07 19.83 0.81
N ILE A 6 4.21 19.37 1.71
CA ILE A 6 3.89 17.94 1.86
C ILE A 6 2.68 17.63 0.98
N SER A 7 2.85 16.84 -0.08
CA SER A 7 1.75 16.42 -0.97
C SER A 7 1.02 15.14 -0.53
N TRP A 8 1.66 14.35 0.35
CA TRP A 8 1.16 13.07 0.87
C TRP A 8 1.34 13.03 2.38
N THR A 9 0.35 12.56 3.12
CA THR A 9 0.58 12.10 4.49
C THR A 9 0.78 10.59 4.50
N ASN A 10 1.99 10.18 4.85
CA ASN A 10 2.36 8.77 5.05
C ASN A 10 2.13 8.31 6.50
N ARG A 11 1.38 9.09 7.29
CA ARG A 11 1.05 8.76 8.68
C ARG A 11 -0.09 7.74 8.78
N PRO A 12 -1.24 7.87 8.12
CA PRO A 12 -2.29 6.86 8.21
C PRO A 12 -1.87 5.50 7.59
N PRO A 13 -2.60 4.41 7.90
CA PRO A 13 -2.44 3.13 7.22
C PRO A 13 -2.52 3.29 5.71
N ILE A 14 -3.53 4.02 5.21
CA ILE A 14 -3.68 4.38 3.80
C ILE A 14 -3.22 5.83 3.63
N SER A 15 -2.15 6.06 2.85
CA SER A 15 -1.69 7.41 2.55
C SER A 15 -2.77 8.20 1.83
N VAL A 16 -2.93 9.48 2.19
CA VAL A 16 -3.86 10.39 1.51
C VAL A 16 -3.16 11.64 1.02
N HIS A 17 -3.68 12.19 -0.07
CA HIS A 17 -3.24 13.48 -0.55
C HIS A 17 -3.52 14.57 0.49
N MET A 18 -2.55 15.47 0.65
CA MET A 18 -2.60 16.56 1.60
C MET A 18 -3.31 17.77 0.99
N ASP A 19 -4.59 17.64 0.67
CA ASP A 19 -5.41 18.83 0.45
C ASP A 19 -5.84 19.39 1.79
N THR A 20 -5.64 20.69 2.00
CA THR A 20 -5.95 21.35 3.27
C THR A 20 -6.97 22.47 3.11
N ASP A 21 -7.83 22.63 4.11
CA ASP A 21 -8.76 23.76 4.22
C ASP A 21 -8.05 25.06 4.61
N ILE A 22 -8.81 26.14 4.75
CA ILE A 22 -8.28 27.48 5.11
C ILE A 22 -7.58 27.51 6.48
N ASN A 23 -7.84 26.52 7.34
CA ASN A 23 -7.24 26.38 8.67
C ASN A 23 -6.06 25.40 8.66
N GLY A 24 -5.65 24.91 7.49
CA GLY A 24 -4.56 23.93 7.34
C GLY A 24 -4.95 22.50 7.73
N GLN A 25 -6.24 22.20 7.94
CA GLN A 25 -6.71 20.85 8.27
C GLN A 25 -6.90 20.02 7.01
N ILE A 26 -6.58 18.72 7.10
CA ILE A 26 -6.75 17.80 5.96
C ILE A 26 -8.23 17.70 5.62
N VAL A 27 -8.58 17.97 4.37
CA VAL A 27 -9.94 17.76 3.85
C VAL A 27 -10.17 16.25 3.73
N LYS A 28 -11.15 15.73 4.49
CA LYS A 28 -11.51 14.29 4.51
C LYS A 28 -12.68 13.93 3.61
N GLU A 29 -13.35 14.93 3.03
CA GLU A 29 -14.44 14.73 2.08
C GLU A 29 -13.94 13.92 0.87
N THR A 30 -14.71 12.90 0.50
CA THR A 30 -14.38 11.93 -0.55
C THR A 30 -15.13 12.24 -1.84
N ASP A 31 -16.26 12.95 -1.77
CA ASP A 31 -16.95 13.45 -2.95
C ASP A 31 -16.10 14.51 -3.66
N PRO A 32 -15.75 14.34 -4.95
CA PRO A 32 -14.82 15.24 -5.64
C PRO A 32 -15.29 16.70 -5.70
N GLU A 33 -16.59 16.93 -5.92
CA GLU A 33 -17.15 18.28 -6.06
C GLU A 33 -17.15 19.02 -4.72
N LYS A 34 -17.66 18.36 -3.66
CA LYS A 34 -17.65 18.92 -2.31
C LYS A 34 -16.23 19.10 -1.80
N ARG A 35 -15.34 18.15 -2.08
CA ARG A 35 -13.92 18.25 -1.73
C ARG A 35 -13.33 19.50 -2.36
N ALA A 36 -13.49 19.71 -3.66
CA ALA A 36 -12.94 20.87 -4.35
C ALA A 36 -13.38 22.21 -3.72
N ALA A 37 -14.63 22.31 -3.26
CA ALA A 37 -15.13 23.50 -2.58
C ALA A 37 -14.50 23.76 -1.20
N LEU A 38 -13.91 22.75 -0.56
CA LEU A 38 -13.30 22.84 0.78
C LEU A 38 -11.77 23.02 0.72
N VAL A 39 -11.13 22.71 -0.40
CA VAL A 39 -9.68 22.80 -0.54
C VAL A 39 -9.24 24.24 -0.72
N ALA A 40 -8.47 24.76 0.23
CA ALA A 40 -7.83 26.07 0.14
C ALA A 40 -6.38 25.98 -0.36
N ASP A 41 -5.70 24.86 -0.12
CA ASP A 41 -4.34 24.60 -0.61
C ASP A 41 -4.20 23.13 -0.98
N SER A 42 -4.05 22.87 -2.28
CA SER A 42 -4.09 21.53 -2.87
C SER A 42 -2.75 20.79 -2.74
N TRP A 43 -2.79 19.46 -2.80
CA TRP A 43 -1.58 18.65 -2.81
C TRP A 43 -0.70 18.95 -4.04
N GLN A 44 -1.29 19.35 -5.17
CA GLN A 44 -0.59 19.72 -6.39
C GLN A 44 0.17 21.03 -6.21
N GLU A 45 -0.43 22.03 -5.55
CA GLU A 45 0.25 23.29 -5.23
C GLU A 45 1.39 23.05 -4.23
N LYS A 46 1.16 22.23 -3.19
CA LYS A 46 2.20 21.77 -2.26
C LYS A 46 3.35 21.06 -3.00
N ARG A 47 3.01 20.17 -3.94
CA ARG A 47 3.98 19.47 -4.82
C ARG A 47 4.77 20.47 -5.67
N GLY A 48 4.10 21.47 -6.26
CA GLY A 48 4.73 22.53 -7.03
C GLY A 48 5.77 23.31 -6.21
N ARG A 49 5.42 23.70 -4.99
CA ARG A 49 6.35 24.36 -4.06
C ARG A 49 7.53 23.48 -3.67
N MET A 50 7.35 22.15 -3.53
CA MET A 50 8.48 21.26 -3.30
C MET A 50 9.36 21.09 -4.56
N LYS A 51 8.76 20.97 -5.75
CA LYS A 51 9.51 20.89 -7.02
C LYS A 51 10.39 22.13 -7.25
N GLN A 52 9.96 23.31 -6.84
CA GLN A 52 10.78 24.53 -6.89
C GLN A 52 12.08 24.39 -6.08
N VAL A 53 12.02 23.75 -4.91
CA VAL A 53 13.19 23.48 -4.07
C VAL A 53 14.15 22.53 -4.79
N CYS A 54 13.62 21.45 -5.35
CA CYS A 54 14.42 20.46 -6.08
C CYS A 54 15.10 21.07 -7.33
N SER A 55 14.43 22.03 -7.97
CA SER A 55 14.88 22.68 -9.20
C SER A 55 16.10 23.59 -9.01
N HIS A 56 16.51 23.86 -7.76
CA HIS A 56 17.78 24.54 -7.49
C HIS A 56 19.00 23.68 -7.88
N CYS A 57 18.86 22.35 -7.91
CA CYS A 57 19.98 21.42 -8.15
C CYS A 57 19.70 20.38 -9.24
N HIS A 58 18.44 20.07 -9.54
CA HIS A 58 18.05 19.00 -10.47
C HIS A 58 17.23 19.53 -11.64
N THR A 59 17.31 18.83 -12.78
CA THR A 59 16.49 19.13 -13.97
C THR A 59 15.02 18.79 -13.73
N SER A 60 14.12 19.44 -14.48
CA SER A 60 12.69 19.15 -14.42
C SER A 60 12.36 17.68 -14.67
N ASP A 61 13.05 17.05 -15.61
CA ASP A 61 12.83 15.66 -15.99
C ASP A 61 13.18 14.71 -14.84
N TYR A 62 14.31 14.95 -14.16
CA TYR A 62 14.70 14.18 -13.00
C TYR A 62 13.67 14.31 -11.86
N VAL A 63 13.26 15.55 -11.57
CA VAL A 63 12.29 15.83 -10.50
C VAL A 63 10.92 15.21 -10.82
N ASN A 64 10.47 15.28 -12.08
CA ASN A 64 9.23 14.66 -12.51
C ASN A 64 9.30 13.13 -12.40
N ALA A 65 10.39 12.52 -12.87
CA ALA A 65 10.59 11.07 -12.78
C ALA A 65 10.68 10.56 -11.33
N PHE A 66 11.32 11.32 -10.43
CA PHE A 66 11.32 11.03 -8.99
C PHE A 66 9.89 10.98 -8.45
N TYR A 67 9.09 11.99 -8.78
CA TYR A 67 7.74 12.09 -8.24
C TYR A 67 6.79 11.05 -8.82
N THR A 68 6.93 10.67 -10.09
CA THR A 68 6.23 9.52 -10.65
C THR A 68 6.54 8.25 -9.86
N GLN A 69 7.81 7.94 -9.63
CA GLN A 69 8.21 6.76 -8.85
C GLN A 69 7.67 6.79 -7.41
N TYR A 70 7.73 7.96 -6.76
CA TYR A 70 7.21 8.10 -5.40
C TYR A 70 5.69 7.89 -5.35
N ASP A 71 4.95 8.50 -6.28
CA ASP A 71 3.50 8.37 -6.35
C ASP A 71 3.09 6.91 -6.66
N ASP A 72 3.75 6.27 -7.62
CA ASP A 72 3.50 4.88 -7.99
C ASP A 72 3.73 3.92 -6.82
N LEU A 73 4.78 4.14 -6.03
CA LEU A 73 5.02 3.33 -4.83
C LEU A 73 3.93 3.53 -3.77
N VAL A 74 3.54 4.78 -3.50
CA VAL A 74 2.49 5.07 -2.51
C VAL A 74 1.17 4.43 -2.93
N ILE A 75 0.83 4.52 -4.22
CA ILE A 75 -0.37 3.90 -4.80
C ILE A 75 -0.27 2.37 -4.69
N LEU A 76 0.85 1.76 -5.10
CA LEU A 76 1.07 0.32 -4.98
C LEU A 76 0.87 -0.16 -3.54
N TYR A 77 1.51 0.51 -2.58
CA TYR A 77 1.36 0.20 -1.17
C TYR A 77 -0.11 0.33 -0.71
N ASN A 78 -0.77 1.43 -1.08
CA ASN A 78 -2.14 1.72 -0.69
C ASN A 78 -3.13 0.67 -1.23
N GLU A 79 -3.09 0.37 -2.53
CA GLU A 79 -4.04 -0.52 -3.19
C GLU A 79 -3.80 -1.99 -2.88
N LYS A 80 -2.53 -2.41 -2.86
CA LYS A 80 -2.18 -3.81 -2.71
C LYS A 80 -2.21 -4.26 -1.25
N PHE A 81 -1.74 -3.42 -0.32
CA PHE A 81 -1.53 -3.83 1.07
C PHE A 81 -2.44 -3.07 2.05
N ALA A 82 -2.42 -1.74 2.06
CA ALA A 82 -3.09 -0.98 3.11
C ALA A 82 -4.62 -1.11 3.05
N LYS A 83 -5.23 -0.96 1.87
CA LYS A 83 -6.67 -1.14 1.67
C LYS A 83 -7.08 -2.59 1.90
N SER A 84 -6.32 -3.55 1.37
CA SER A 84 -6.56 -4.98 1.54
C SER A 84 -6.53 -5.40 3.01
N GLY A 85 -5.48 -5.05 3.75
CA GLY A 85 -5.37 -5.36 5.17
C GLY A 85 -6.43 -4.65 6.01
N THR A 86 -6.79 -3.41 5.66
CA THR A 86 -7.92 -2.72 6.31
C THR A 86 -9.24 -3.47 6.09
N LYS A 87 -9.51 -3.95 4.87
CA LYS A 87 -10.70 -4.76 4.57
C LYS A 87 -10.73 -6.05 5.40
N ILE A 88 -9.61 -6.76 5.51
CA ILE A 88 -9.49 -8.00 6.31
C ILE A 88 -9.77 -7.72 7.78
N MET A 89 -9.12 -6.70 8.36
CA MET A 89 -9.32 -6.33 9.76
C MET A 89 -10.76 -5.88 10.03
N ASN A 90 -11.38 -5.15 9.11
CA ASN A 90 -12.78 -4.75 9.23
C ASN A 90 -13.71 -5.98 9.18
N ALA A 91 -13.50 -6.91 8.26
CA ALA A 91 -14.31 -8.12 8.16
C ALA A 91 -14.26 -8.96 9.45
N LEU A 92 -13.09 -9.07 10.08
CA LEU A 92 -12.94 -9.74 11.37
C LEU A 92 -13.74 -9.02 12.48
N ARG A 93 -13.69 -7.69 12.52
CA ARG A 93 -14.46 -6.89 13.50
C ARG A 93 -15.97 -6.97 13.27
N GLU A 94 -16.40 -6.86 12.02
CA GLU A 94 -17.82 -6.94 11.64
C GLU A 94 -18.42 -8.33 11.90
N ALA A 95 -17.60 -9.38 11.89
CA ALA A 95 -18.00 -10.73 12.27
C ALA A 95 -17.97 -10.99 13.80
N ASP A 96 -17.61 -9.99 14.62
CA ASP A 96 -17.33 -10.11 16.06
C ASP A 96 -16.23 -11.15 16.40
N LEU A 97 -15.29 -11.39 15.48
CA LEU A 97 -14.22 -12.38 15.65
C LEU A 97 -12.98 -11.83 16.39
N LEU A 98 -12.95 -10.51 16.61
CA LEU A 98 -11.96 -9.85 17.46
C LEU A 98 -12.65 -9.32 18.71
N THR A 99 -11.91 -9.25 19.81
CA THR A 99 -12.45 -8.67 21.04
C THR A 99 -12.57 -7.14 20.92
N PRO A 100 -13.40 -6.49 21.76
CA PRO A 100 -13.44 -5.03 21.82
C PRO A 100 -12.16 -4.40 22.38
N THR A 101 -11.29 -5.18 23.02
CA THR A 101 -10.05 -4.68 23.62
C THR A 101 -9.02 -4.51 22.52
N ALA A 102 -8.48 -3.30 22.35
CA ALA A 102 -7.46 -3.08 21.34
C ALA A 102 -6.10 -3.65 21.78
N PHE A 103 -5.38 -4.24 20.82
CA PHE A 103 -4.06 -4.83 21.00
C PHE A 103 -4.03 -5.95 22.03
N ASP A 104 -5.10 -6.73 22.13
CA ASP A 104 -5.08 -7.96 22.93
C ASP A 104 -4.78 -9.18 22.05
N GLU A 105 -5.06 -9.11 20.75
CA GLU A 105 -4.87 -10.19 19.79
C GLU A 105 -3.64 -9.97 18.90
N GLU A 106 -2.92 -11.05 18.57
CA GLU A 106 -1.65 -11.00 17.82
C GLU A 106 -1.82 -10.34 16.44
N ILE A 107 -2.94 -10.63 15.76
CA ILE A 107 -3.24 -10.05 14.44
C ILE A 107 -3.33 -8.53 14.45
N GLU A 108 -3.70 -7.91 15.58
CA GLU A 108 -3.73 -6.46 15.71
C GLU A 108 -2.32 -5.85 15.74
N PHE A 109 -1.35 -6.57 16.34
CA PHE A 109 0.06 -6.21 16.27
C PHE A 109 0.65 -6.48 14.89
N THR A 110 0.36 -7.63 14.26
CA THR A 110 0.78 -7.92 12.88
C THR A 110 0.30 -6.83 11.92
N TRP A 111 -0.99 -6.46 12.01
CA TRP A 111 -1.53 -5.36 11.22
C TRP A 111 -0.82 -4.04 11.52
N PHE A 112 -0.60 -3.71 12.80
CA PHE A 112 0.09 -2.50 13.19
C PHE A 112 1.52 -2.44 12.67
N TYR A 113 2.31 -3.51 12.77
CA TYR A 113 3.67 -3.54 12.24
C TYR A 113 3.71 -3.38 10.73
N LEU A 114 2.83 -4.07 10.01
CA LEU A 114 2.70 -3.98 8.57
C LEU A 114 2.51 -2.53 8.11
N TRP A 115 1.53 -1.80 8.67
CA TRP A 115 1.27 -0.45 8.18
C TRP A 115 2.12 0.63 8.86
N HIS A 116 2.39 0.53 10.16
CA HIS A 116 3.04 1.57 10.95
C HIS A 116 4.56 1.52 10.87
N HIS A 117 5.17 0.34 10.95
CA HIS A 117 6.62 0.20 10.85
C HIS A 117 7.04 0.10 9.39
N GLU A 118 6.69 -1.02 8.76
CA GLU A 118 7.23 -1.43 7.47
C GLU A 118 6.65 -0.55 6.35
N GLY A 119 5.33 -0.38 6.34
CA GLY A 119 4.63 0.47 5.39
C GLY A 119 5.01 1.94 5.47
N ARG A 120 5.26 2.48 6.68
CA ARG A 120 5.78 3.85 6.80
C ARG A 120 7.24 3.95 6.37
N ARG A 121 8.10 2.99 6.72
CA ARG A 121 9.50 2.96 6.25
C ARG A 121 9.56 2.94 4.73
N ALA A 122 8.74 2.11 4.07
CA ALA A 122 8.68 2.05 2.61
C ALA A 122 8.35 3.42 1.99
N ARG A 123 7.24 4.03 2.42
CA ARG A 123 6.73 5.30 1.86
C ARG A 123 7.63 6.50 2.21
N HIS A 124 8.17 6.57 3.42
CA HIS A 124 9.11 7.63 3.79
C HIS A 124 10.47 7.43 3.11
N GLY A 125 10.97 6.19 3.05
CA GLY A 125 12.20 5.84 2.34
C GLY A 125 12.15 6.29 0.89
N ALA A 126 11.03 6.07 0.21
CA ALA A 126 10.84 6.51 -1.17
C ALA A 126 10.83 8.03 -1.31
N SER A 127 10.12 8.73 -0.41
CA SER A 127 10.09 10.20 -0.40
C SER A 127 11.46 10.84 -0.13
N MET A 128 12.39 10.08 0.46
CA MET A 128 13.73 10.52 0.85
C MET A 128 14.85 9.87 0.03
N MET A 129 14.53 9.23 -1.10
CA MET A 129 15.52 8.60 -1.99
C MET A 129 16.37 7.52 -1.29
N ALA A 130 15.79 6.78 -0.35
CA ALA A 130 16.44 5.70 0.40
C ALA A 130 15.96 4.34 -0.12
N PRO A 131 16.60 3.76 -1.16
CA PRO A 131 16.11 2.55 -1.83
C PRO A 131 16.10 1.32 -0.91
N ASP A 132 17.07 1.21 0.00
CA ASP A 132 17.16 0.11 0.96
C ASP A 132 15.99 0.11 1.97
N TYR A 133 15.65 1.29 2.49
CA TYR A 133 14.47 1.48 3.34
C TYR A 133 13.15 1.38 2.59
N THR A 134 13.17 1.69 1.29
CA THR A 134 12.00 1.53 0.43
C THR A 134 11.69 0.06 0.20
N HIS A 135 12.73 -0.73 -0.06
CA HIS A 135 12.61 -2.12 -0.45
C HIS A 135 12.80 -3.09 0.72
N TRP A 136 14.05 -3.33 1.16
CA TRP A 136 14.39 -4.37 2.13
C TRP A 136 13.79 -4.13 3.52
N HIS A 137 13.86 -2.90 4.03
CA HIS A 137 13.25 -2.53 5.32
C HIS A 137 11.84 -1.93 5.19
N GLY A 138 11.23 -2.12 4.02
CA GLY A 138 9.95 -1.53 3.66
C GLY A 138 9.06 -2.56 2.97
N MET A 139 8.98 -2.48 1.65
CA MET A 139 8.06 -3.31 0.86
C MET A 139 8.28 -4.82 1.01
N TYR A 140 9.52 -5.28 1.26
CA TYR A 140 9.80 -6.68 1.56
C TYR A 140 9.12 -7.12 2.85
N GLU A 141 9.34 -6.40 3.95
CA GLU A 141 8.72 -6.69 5.25
C GLU A 141 7.19 -6.56 5.17
N VAL A 142 6.68 -5.53 4.47
CA VAL A 142 5.23 -5.38 4.22
C VAL A 142 4.65 -6.61 3.53
N ALA A 143 5.32 -7.11 2.49
CA ALA A 143 4.85 -8.28 1.76
C ALA A 143 4.91 -9.52 2.65
N GLU A 144 6.03 -9.75 3.33
CA GLU A 144 6.23 -10.87 4.24
C GLU A 144 5.13 -10.91 5.31
N ARG A 145 4.89 -9.80 6.04
CA ARG A 145 3.79 -9.71 7.01
C ARG A 145 2.43 -9.96 6.39
N PHE A 146 2.17 -9.42 5.20
CA PHE A 146 0.86 -9.56 4.56
C PHE A 146 0.55 -11.01 4.21
N TYR A 147 1.48 -11.70 3.56
CA TYR A 147 1.25 -13.06 3.04
C TYR A 147 1.53 -14.16 4.05
N MET A 148 2.56 -13.98 4.89
CA MET A 148 3.01 -15.02 5.82
C MET A 148 2.36 -14.92 7.21
N GLU A 149 1.84 -13.75 7.58
CA GLU A 149 1.22 -13.56 8.89
C GLU A 149 -0.25 -13.13 8.80
N LEU A 150 -0.55 -11.94 8.26
CA LEU A 150 -1.89 -11.34 8.33
C LEU A 150 -2.96 -12.24 7.70
N ILE A 151 -2.70 -12.77 6.49
CA ILE A 151 -3.64 -13.66 5.80
C ILE A 151 -3.83 -14.99 6.55
N PRO A 152 -2.78 -15.75 6.90
CA PRO A 152 -2.94 -16.99 7.66
C PRO A 152 -3.61 -16.78 9.02
N GLN A 153 -3.23 -15.75 9.78
CA GLN A 153 -3.85 -15.43 11.07
C GLN A 153 -5.33 -15.09 10.92
N ALA A 154 -5.70 -14.32 9.89
CA ALA A 154 -7.10 -13.99 9.63
C ALA A 154 -7.93 -15.23 9.27
N ARG A 155 -7.38 -16.16 8.49
CA ARG A 155 -8.04 -17.45 8.19
C ARG A 155 -8.19 -18.31 9.45
N GLU A 156 -7.14 -18.43 10.25
CA GLU A 156 -7.18 -19.17 11.53
C GLU A 156 -8.27 -18.63 12.46
N ILE A 157 -8.35 -17.31 12.61
CA ILE A 157 -9.39 -16.65 13.42
C ILE A 157 -10.79 -16.91 12.82
N ALA A 158 -10.93 -16.87 11.50
CA ALA A 158 -12.18 -17.15 10.82
C ALA A 158 -12.65 -18.60 11.02
N ASP A 159 -11.74 -19.56 10.98
CA ASP A 159 -12.01 -20.99 11.13
C ASP A 159 -12.35 -21.36 12.59
N HIS A 160 -11.62 -20.79 13.55
CA HIS A 160 -11.69 -21.18 14.96
C HIS A 160 -12.45 -20.21 15.87
N GLY A 161 -12.88 -19.05 15.37
CA GLY A 161 -13.62 -18.06 16.13
C GLY A 161 -12.76 -17.08 16.94
N GLY A 162 -11.44 -17.13 16.79
CA GLY A 162 -10.49 -16.29 17.52
C GLY A 162 -10.64 -16.39 19.05
N ARG A 163 -10.36 -15.30 19.76
CA ARG A 163 -10.61 -15.24 21.22
C ARG A 163 -12.09 -15.12 21.58
N SER A 164 -12.92 -14.68 20.64
CA SER A 164 -14.37 -14.62 20.81
C SER A 164 -15.00 -16.01 20.97
N GLY A 165 -14.35 -17.07 20.48
CA GLY A 165 -14.88 -18.43 20.47
C GLY A 165 -16.12 -18.62 19.58
N LEU A 166 -16.40 -17.63 18.72
CA LEU A 166 -17.58 -17.59 17.86
C LEU A 166 -17.32 -18.34 16.54
N THR A 167 -17.38 -19.66 16.59
CA THR A 167 -17.24 -20.50 15.40
C THR A 167 -18.42 -20.30 14.43
N GLY A 168 -18.17 -20.48 13.12
CA GLY A 168 -19.19 -20.36 12.07
C GLY A 168 -19.45 -18.95 11.55
N ARG A 169 -18.73 -17.93 12.04
CA ARG A 169 -18.82 -16.54 11.56
C ARG A 169 -17.72 -16.15 10.56
N GLY A 170 -16.79 -17.05 10.24
CA GLY A 170 -15.64 -16.79 9.40
C GLY A 170 -15.90 -16.63 7.90
N ALA A 171 -17.05 -17.07 7.39
CA ALA A 171 -17.32 -17.09 5.95
C ALA A 171 -17.12 -15.73 5.23
N PRO A 172 -17.58 -14.59 5.77
CA PRO A 172 -17.31 -13.28 5.18
C PRO A 172 -15.83 -12.91 5.15
N VAL A 173 -15.05 -13.35 6.15
CA VAL A 173 -13.60 -13.09 6.23
C VAL A 173 -12.88 -13.85 5.12
N HIS A 174 -13.18 -15.14 4.93
CA HIS A 174 -12.62 -15.91 3.81
C HIS A 174 -12.99 -15.29 2.47
N ALA A 175 -14.25 -14.90 2.28
CA ALA A 175 -14.68 -14.25 1.04
C ALA A 175 -13.87 -12.97 0.73
N VAL A 176 -13.61 -12.14 1.74
CA VAL A 176 -12.77 -10.93 1.57
C VAL A 176 -11.33 -11.29 1.21
N ILE A 177 -10.73 -12.28 1.87
CA ILE A 177 -9.36 -12.72 1.58
C ILE A 177 -9.28 -13.31 0.16
N ASP A 178 -10.23 -14.15 -0.22
CA ASP A 178 -10.28 -14.78 -1.54
C ASP A 178 -10.49 -13.74 -2.65
N GLU A 179 -11.37 -12.74 -2.45
CA GLU A 179 -11.53 -11.60 -3.38
C GLU A 179 -10.20 -10.84 -3.57
N ILE A 180 -9.49 -10.59 -2.46
CA ILE A 180 -8.20 -9.90 -2.48
C ILE A 180 -7.17 -10.69 -3.27
N LEU A 181 -7.02 -11.99 -2.98
CA LEU A 181 -6.00 -12.88 -3.58
C LEU A 181 -6.32 -13.27 -5.03
N ALA A 182 -7.58 -13.17 -5.46
CA ALA A 182 -7.97 -13.36 -6.85
C ALA A 182 -7.50 -12.22 -7.79
N ARG A 183 -7.04 -11.07 -7.26
CA ARG A 183 -6.57 -9.97 -8.10
C ARG A 183 -5.21 -10.31 -8.75
N PRO A 184 -4.94 -9.84 -9.99
CA PRO A 184 -3.74 -10.22 -10.74
C PRO A 184 -2.41 -10.01 -10.01
N GLU A 185 -2.30 -8.99 -9.17
CA GLU A 185 -1.07 -8.67 -8.44
C GLU A 185 -0.68 -9.69 -7.34
N HIS A 186 -1.58 -10.62 -6.99
CA HIS A 186 -1.36 -11.69 -6.01
C HIS A 186 -1.13 -13.06 -6.65
N GLU A 187 -1.22 -13.18 -7.97
CA GLU A 187 -1.19 -14.46 -8.69
C GLU A 187 0.05 -15.31 -8.40
N TRP A 188 1.20 -14.68 -8.17
CA TRP A 188 2.46 -15.35 -7.82
C TRP A 188 2.38 -16.15 -6.51
N PHE A 189 1.51 -15.72 -5.59
CA PHE A 189 1.32 -16.36 -4.28
C PHE A 189 0.40 -17.60 -4.41
N GLU A 190 -0.64 -17.52 -5.25
CA GLU A 190 -1.62 -18.59 -5.44
C GLU A 190 -1.12 -19.71 -6.37
N GLN A 191 -0.51 -19.35 -7.51
CA GLN A 191 -0.10 -20.33 -8.54
C GLN A 191 1.34 -20.84 -8.36
N GLY A 192 2.07 -20.29 -7.39
CA GLY A 192 3.49 -20.57 -7.20
C GLY A 192 4.39 -19.93 -8.27
N ALA A 193 5.68 -19.82 -7.95
CA ALA A 193 6.64 -19.08 -8.76
C ALA A 193 6.91 -19.73 -10.14
N GLU A 194 6.63 -21.02 -10.34
CA GLU A 194 7.02 -21.75 -11.55
C GLU A 194 6.24 -21.31 -12.79
N GLU A 195 4.91 -21.22 -12.69
CA GLU A 195 4.05 -20.82 -13.81
C GLU A 195 4.23 -19.34 -14.17
N PHE A 196 4.39 -18.49 -13.16
CA PHE A 196 4.77 -17.09 -13.34
C PHE A 196 6.15 -16.95 -14.00
N THR A 197 7.16 -17.68 -13.53
CA THR A 197 8.52 -17.65 -14.11
C THR A 197 8.52 -18.12 -15.56
N LYS A 198 7.71 -19.13 -15.88
CA LYS A 198 7.51 -19.58 -17.26
C LYS A 198 6.93 -18.47 -18.13
N ARG A 199 5.84 -17.83 -17.70
CA ARG A 199 5.24 -16.69 -18.44
C ARG A 199 6.22 -15.53 -18.64
N VAL A 200 6.98 -15.16 -17.61
CA VAL A 200 8.01 -14.10 -17.71
C VAL A 200 9.11 -14.50 -18.70
N ARG A 201 9.59 -15.75 -18.64
CA ARG A 201 10.61 -16.26 -19.57
C ARG A 201 10.10 -16.25 -21.02
N ASP A 202 8.87 -16.69 -21.24
CA ASP A 202 8.24 -16.72 -22.56
C ASP A 202 8.08 -15.28 -23.09
N ALA A 203 7.57 -14.36 -22.28
CA ALA A 203 7.44 -12.94 -22.64
C ALA A 203 8.81 -12.26 -22.90
N MET A 204 9.84 -12.59 -22.13
CA MET A 204 11.20 -12.12 -22.38
C MET A 204 11.76 -12.67 -23.69
N LYS A 205 11.50 -13.95 -24.00
CA LYS A 205 11.91 -14.56 -25.26
C LYS A 205 11.20 -13.94 -26.46
N ASP A 206 9.92 -13.61 -26.35
CA ASP A 206 9.18 -12.93 -27.42
C ASP A 206 9.69 -11.50 -27.63
N ARG A 207 10.03 -10.80 -26.54
CA ARG A 207 10.47 -9.40 -26.58
C ARG A 207 11.93 -9.22 -27.01
N TYR A 208 12.82 -10.13 -26.60
CA TYR A 208 14.27 -9.99 -26.79
C TYR A 208 14.89 -11.13 -27.63
N GLY A 209 14.16 -12.21 -27.89
CA GLY A 209 14.65 -13.36 -28.67
C GLY A 209 14.61 -13.15 -30.19
N ALA A 210 13.96 -12.10 -30.68
CA ALA A 210 13.94 -11.76 -32.11
C ALA A 210 15.20 -11.01 -32.58
N GLU A 211 15.94 -10.33 -31.69
CA GLU A 211 17.14 -9.55 -32.05
C GLU A 211 18.42 -10.39 -32.15
N ALA A 212 18.41 -11.63 -31.63
CA ALA A 212 19.57 -12.52 -31.71
C ALA A 212 19.67 -13.30 -33.04
N ALA A 213 18.69 -13.17 -33.94
CA ALA A 213 18.59 -14.00 -35.16
C ALA A 213 18.91 -13.27 -36.48
N THR A 214 19.33 -12.00 -36.45
CA THR A 214 19.66 -11.23 -37.68
C THR A 214 21.07 -10.64 -37.67
N GLY A 215 21.97 -11.16 -36.84
CA GLY A 215 23.39 -10.81 -36.86
C GLY A 215 24.21 -11.89 -37.56
N ASP A 216 24.08 -11.99 -38.88
CA ASP A 216 25.02 -12.67 -39.78
C ASP A 216 25.70 -11.62 -40.67
#